data_AF-A0A2V7U3I6-F1
#
_entry.id   AF-A0A2V7U3I6-F1
#
_cell.length_a   1.000
_cell.length_b   1.000
_cell.length_c   1.000
_cell.angle_alpha   90.00
_cell.angle_beta   90.00
_cell.angle_gamma   90.00
#
_symmetry.space_group_name_H-M   'P 1'
#
loop_
_entity.id
_entity.type
_entity.pdbx_description
1 polymer ?
#
loop_
_entity_poly.entity_id
_entity_poly.type
_entity_poly.pdbx_seq_one_letter_code
_entity_poly.pdbx_strand_id
1 'polypeptide(L)'
;MLRAFADVRPEERAGVTAAFLTLFGILAGHTLLETARDALFLARLAPSQLPWVYLAMAVVAVGLSLGPGRGARGLTRTHRLSQLLLSCATVTFLFWLLGSWRNPWTLRALYVWTGLVGTLAGLQFWLVLGEMYTITQAKRIYRIVGLGSVLGAVAGAGVARLVSAYLPTSYLVLASAVALALTGLGPALILRRTEGAQTDAATEPIPSDVTQAAHFMRDHPYLTRLSGLVLVSTVAVTLADYVFKSTVAKNVPAADLGAFFASFYMVLNVLALTAQLALMGWLLRVLGLHRALWVLPTLLLLGSAGVAFGGGLVAALAL
;
A
#
# COMPACT_ATOMS: atom_id res chain seq x y z
N MET A 1 24.38 5.31 -1.86
CA MET A 1 23.70 4.01 -2.09
C MET A 1 24.61 2.82 -1.84
N LEU A 2 25.85 2.81 -2.37
CA LEU A 2 26.83 1.73 -2.13
C LEU A 2 27.16 1.49 -0.64
N ARG A 3 27.22 2.54 0.20
CA ARG A 3 27.44 2.40 1.65
C ARG A 3 26.29 1.71 2.41
N ALA A 4 25.06 1.74 1.90
CA ALA A 4 23.92 1.08 2.55
C ALA A 4 23.95 -0.44 2.31
N PHE A 5 24.31 -0.87 1.10
CA PHE A 5 24.55 -2.28 0.78
C PHE A 5 25.85 -2.81 1.42
N ALA A 6 26.84 -1.95 1.64
CA ALA A 6 28.11 -2.33 2.27
C ALA A 6 27.99 -2.68 3.77
N ASP A 7 26.93 -2.21 4.44
CA ASP A 7 26.69 -2.49 5.86
C ASP A 7 25.89 -3.80 6.05
N VAL A 8 25.39 -4.44 4.98
CA VAL A 8 24.70 -5.74 5.07
C VAL A 8 25.70 -6.88 5.18
N ARG A 9 25.62 -7.64 6.29
CA ARG A 9 26.48 -8.80 6.51
C ARG A 9 26.23 -9.88 5.44
N PRO A 10 27.25 -10.62 5.00
CA PRO A 10 27.11 -11.64 3.95
C PRO A 10 25.98 -12.65 4.23
N GLU A 11 25.84 -13.06 5.49
CA GLU A 11 24.79 -13.96 5.99
C GLU A 11 23.36 -13.40 5.87
N GLU A 12 23.18 -12.07 5.84
CA GLU A 12 21.87 -11.42 5.80
C GLU A 12 21.41 -11.11 4.35
N ARG A 13 22.33 -11.16 3.38
CA ARG A 13 22.08 -10.67 2.00
C ARG A 13 20.91 -11.36 1.32
N ALA A 14 20.83 -12.69 1.42
CA ALA A 14 19.77 -13.46 0.79
C ALA A 14 18.38 -13.08 1.34
N GLY A 15 18.27 -12.92 2.67
CA GLY A 15 17.02 -12.49 3.33
C GLY A 15 16.64 -11.05 2.97
N VAL A 16 17.61 -10.14 2.96
CA VAL A 16 17.37 -8.73 2.61
C VAL A 16 16.95 -8.59 1.15
N THR A 17 17.60 -9.30 0.21
CA THR A 17 17.22 -9.27 -1.20
C THR A 17 15.85 -9.91 -1.42
N ALA A 18 15.54 -11.03 -0.75
CA ALA A 18 14.22 -11.63 -0.83
C ALA A 18 13.13 -10.72 -0.27
N ALA A 19 13.37 -10.06 0.87
CA ALA A 19 12.44 -9.09 1.46
C ALA A 19 12.24 -7.87 0.56
N PHE A 20 13.34 -7.34 -0.01
CA PHE A 20 13.29 -6.25 -0.99
C PHE A 20 12.45 -6.61 -2.21
N LEU A 21 12.72 -7.76 -2.85
CA LEU A 21 12.00 -8.21 -4.04
C LEU A 21 10.53 -8.56 -3.73
N THR A 22 10.25 -9.09 -2.53
CA THR A 22 8.89 -9.37 -2.08
C THR A 22 8.10 -8.08 -1.93
N LEU A 23 8.64 -7.07 -1.22
CA LEU A 23 7.96 -5.79 -1.04
C LEU A 23 7.83 -5.02 -2.37
N PHE A 24 8.86 -5.09 -3.22
CA PHE A 24 8.83 -4.56 -4.58
C PHE A 24 7.66 -5.15 -5.38
N GLY A 25 7.53 -6.47 -5.38
CA GLY A 25 6.48 -7.16 -6.14
C GLY A 25 5.07 -6.90 -5.59
N ILE A 26 4.93 -6.84 -4.26
CA ILE A 26 3.67 -6.45 -3.59
C ILE A 26 3.25 -5.05 -4.03
N LEU A 27 4.15 -4.07 -3.96
CA LEU A 27 3.82 -2.70 -4.33
C LEU A 27 3.60 -2.53 -5.83
N ALA A 28 4.37 -3.21 -6.68
CA ALA A 28 4.14 -3.20 -8.13
C ALA A 28 2.76 -3.77 -8.48
N GLY A 29 2.38 -4.90 -7.89
CA GLY A 29 1.06 -5.49 -8.05
C GLY A 29 -0.05 -4.59 -7.52
N HIS A 30 0.17 -3.96 -6.37
CA HIS A 30 -0.80 -3.03 -5.76
C HIS A 30 -1.00 -1.78 -6.62
N THR A 31 0.06 -1.13 -7.10
CA THR A 31 -0.08 0.08 -7.93
C THR A 31 -0.72 -0.19 -9.28
N LEU A 32 -0.46 -1.35 -9.89
CA LEU A 32 -1.19 -1.81 -11.08
C LEU A 32 -2.69 -1.94 -10.79
N LEU A 33 -3.02 -2.58 -9.67
CA LEU A 33 -4.41 -2.84 -9.28
C LEU A 33 -5.15 -1.56 -8.89
N GLU A 34 -4.45 -0.62 -8.24
CA GLU A 34 -4.94 0.71 -7.91
C GLU A 34 -5.18 1.55 -9.17
N THR A 35 -4.26 1.54 -10.13
CA THR A 35 -4.49 2.22 -11.41
C THR A 35 -5.71 1.63 -12.12
N ALA A 36 -5.85 0.30 -12.12
CA ALA A 36 -6.97 -0.39 -12.73
C ALA A 36 -8.31 -0.04 -12.04
N ARG A 37 -8.37 -0.10 -10.70
CA ARG A 37 -9.61 0.15 -9.95
C ARG A 37 -10.11 1.56 -10.17
N ASP A 38 -9.22 2.55 -10.14
CA ASP A 38 -9.61 3.95 -10.18
C ASP A 38 -10.11 4.33 -11.58
N ALA A 39 -9.41 3.88 -12.61
CA ALA A 39 -9.83 4.07 -14.00
C ALA A 39 -11.13 3.32 -14.32
N LEU A 40 -11.24 2.02 -13.99
CA LEU A 40 -12.43 1.22 -14.30
C LEU A 40 -13.67 1.66 -13.51
N PHE A 41 -13.48 2.09 -12.26
CA PHE A 41 -14.57 2.59 -11.42
C PHE A 41 -15.10 3.92 -11.97
N LEU A 42 -14.22 4.90 -12.18
CA LEU A 42 -14.63 6.25 -12.61
C LEU A 42 -15.10 6.30 -14.07
N ALA A 43 -14.71 5.33 -14.90
CA ALA A 43 -15.23 5.22 -16.26
C ALA A 43 -16.71 4.84 -16.33
N ARG A 44 -17.29 4.27 -15.25
CA ARG A 44 -18.66 3.73 -15.25
C ARG A 44 -19.53 4.17 -14.08
N LEU A 45 -18.94 4.60 -12.98
CA LEU A 45 -19.63 4.97 -11.75
C LEU A 45 -19.37 6.42 -11.40
N ALA A 46 -20.40 7.05 -10.84
CA ALA A 46 -20.28 8.44 -10.38
C ALA A 46 -19.26 8.54 -9.23
N PRO A 47 -18.43 9.60 -9.20
CA PRO A 47 -17.48 9.85 -8.11
C PRO A 47 -18.15 9.92 -6.73
N SER A 48 -19.43 10.29 -6.64
CA SER A 48 -20.21 10.33 -5.40
C SER A 48 -20.33 8.97 -4.70
N GLN A 49 -20.00 7.86 -5.38
CA GLN A 49 -19.95 6.53 -4.77
C GLN A 49 -18.61 6.21 -4.08
N LEU A 50 -17.54 6.95 -4.35
CA LEU A 50 -16.21 6.72 -3.74
C LEU A 50 -16.24 6.74 -2.19
N PRO A 51 -16.91 7.71 -1.51
CA PRO A 51 -16.93 7.75 -0.05
C PRO A 51 -17.55 6.48 0.56
N TRP A 52 -18.58 5.91 -0.07
CA TRP A 52 -19.21 4.67 0.37
C TRP A 52 -18.28 3.47 0.22
N VAL A 53 -17.49 3.44 -0.85
CA VAL A 53 -16.51 2.38 -1.08
C VAL A 53 -15.32 2.52 -0.13
N TYR A 54 -14.86 3.74 0.17
CA TYR A 54 -13.86 3.98 1.21
C TYR A 54 -14.36 3.52 2.58
N LEU A 55 -15.62 3.83 2.94
CA LEU A 55 -16.23 3.37 4.18
C LEU A 55 -16.34 1.84 4.21
N ALA A 56 -16.77 1.22 3.12
CA ALA A 56 -16.83 -0.24 3.02
C ALA A 56 -15.43 -0.87 3.19
N MET A 57 -14.39 -0.31 2.58
CA MET A 57 -13.01 -0.74 2.79
C MET A 57 -12.59 -0.63 4.26
N ALA A 58 -12.89 0.50 4.91
CA ALA A 58 -12.57 0.70 6.32
C ALA A 58 -13.29 -0.33 7.20
N VAL A 59 -14.60 -0.54 6.99
CA VAL A 59 -15.40 -1.52 7.76
C VAL A 59 -14.88 -2.93 7.56
N VAL A 60 -14.57 -3.34 6.32
CA VAL A 60 -14.05 -4.69 6.05
C VAL A 60 -12.63 -4.86 6.60
N ALA A 61 -11.76 -3.85 6.47
CA ALA A 61 -10.41 -3.89 7.03
C ALA A 61 -10.44 -3.98 8.57
N VAL A 62 -11.30 -3.19 9.22
CA VAL A 62 -11.55 -3.27 10.66
C VAL A 62 -12.09 -4.64 11.01
N GLY A 63 -13.15 -5.12 10.33
CA GLY A 63 -13.77 -6.42 10.57
C GLY A 63 -12.80 -7.60 10.43
N LEU A 64 -11.89 -7.55 9.45
CA LEU A 64 -10.80 -8.53 9.32
C LEU A 64 -9.78 -8.43 10.44
N SER A 65 -9.53 -7.22 10.96
CA SER A 65 -8.65 -6.99 12.11
C SER A 65 -9.29 -7.43 13.44
N LEU A 66 -10.63 -7.38 13.56
CA LEU A 66 -11.37 -7.86 14.72
C LEU A 66 -11.66 -9.37 14.65
N GLY A 67 -11.55 -9.94 13.45
CA GLY A 67 -11.77 -11.36 13.22
C GLY A 67 -10.92 -12.16 14.21
N PRO A 68 -11.47 -13.22 14.83
CA PRO A 68 -10.68 -14.08 15.69
C PRO A 68 -9.41 -14.44 14.93
N GLY A 69 -8.24 -14.39 15.58
CA GLY A 69 -6.94 -14.87 15.04
C GLY A 69 -6.92 -16.38 14.70
N ARG A 70 -8.07 -16.93 14.32
CA ARG A 70 -8.38 -18.28 13.86
C ARG A 70 -8.05 -18.39 12.38
N GLY A 71 -6.76 -18.31 12.09
CA GLY A 71 -6.24 -18.58 10.76
C GLY A 71 -4.82 -19.11 10.87
N ALA A 72 -4.72 -20.43 11.05
CA ALA A 72 -3.50 -21.23 10.97
C ALA A 72 -2.53 -21.20 12.16
N ARG A 73 -3.01 -21.48 13.38
CA ARG A 73 -2.14 -22.10 14.41
C ARG A 73 -1.50 -23.36 13.78
N GLY A 74 -0.23 -23.27 13.38
CA GLY A 74 0.51 -24.38 12.75
C GLY A 74 1.29 -24.05 11.47
N LEU A 75 1.05 -22.93 10.77
CA LEU A 75 1.87 -22.54 9.60
C LEU A 75 2.84 -21.40 9.95
N THR A 76 4.11 -21.53 9.53
CA THR A 76 5.12 -20.46 9.65
C THR A 76 4.63 -19.18 8.97
N ARG A 77 4.94 -18.01 9.55
CA ARG A 77 4.36 -16.73 9.15
C ARG A 77 4.76 -16.33 7.73
N THR A 78 5.94 -16.77 7.24
CA THR A 78 6.32 -16.67 5.81
C THR A 78 5.49 -17.53 4.87
N HIS A 79 5.08 -18.73 5.30
CA HIS A 79 4.21 -19.59 4.49
C HIS A 79 2.85 -18.93 4.26
N ARG A 80 2.33 -18.27 5.30
CA ARG A 80 1.11 -17.48 5.20
C ARG A 80 1.25 -16.31 4.22
N LEU A 81 2.41 -15.65 4.14
CA LEU A 81 2.63 -14.56 3.19
C LEU A 81 2.58 -15.05 1.74
N SER A 82 3.32 -16.11 1.39
CA SER A 82 3.29 -16.66 0.02
C SER A 82 1.89 -17.16 -0.37
N GLN A 83 1.21 -17.88 0.53
CA GLN A 83 -0.18 -18.32 0.31
C GLN A 83 -1.14 -17.15 0.17
N LEU A 84 -0.99 -16.10 0.99
CA LEU A 84 -1.79 -14.90 0.89
C LEU A 84 -1.59 -14.25 -0.48
N LEU A 85 -0.35 -14.04 -0.93
CA LEU A 85 -0.07 -13.44 -2.24
C LEU A 85 -0.63 -14.27 -3.39
N LEU A 86 -0.50 -15.60 -3.32
CA LEU A 86 -1.11 -16.51 -4.30
C LEU A 86 -2.63 -16.42 -4.28
N SER A 87 -3.26 -16.44 -3.11
CA SER A 87 -4.71 -16.28 -2.99
C SER A 87 -5.16 -14.91 -3.52
N CYS A 88 -4.39 -13.86 -3.26
CA CYS A 88 -4.65 -12.53 -3.76
C CYS A 88 -4.54 -12.49 -5.29
N ALA A 89 -3.53 -13.14 -5.86
CA ALA A 89 -3.35 -13.28 -7.29
C ALA A 89 -4.50 -14.05 -7.94
N THR A 90 -4.92 -15.19 -7.36
CA THR A 90 -6.04 -16.00 -7.87
C THR A 90 -7.35 -15.22 -7.87
N VAL A 91 -7.70 -14.57 -6.76
CA VAL A 91 -8.95 -13.78 -6.68
C VAL A 91 -8.89 -12.58 -7.65
N THR A 92 -7.75 -11.91 -7.76
CA THR A 92 -7.56 -10.82 -8.74
C THR A 92 -7.69 -11.31 -10.18
N PHE A 93 -7.14 -12.50 -10.49
CA PHE A 93 -7.32 -13.16 -11.78
C PHE A 93 -8.78 -13.54 -12.04
N LEU A 94 -9.51 -14.04 -11.03
CA LEU A 94 -10.94 -14.33 -11.14
C LEU A 94 -11.76 -13.08 -11.44
N PHE A 95 -11.45 -11.94 -10.81
CA PHE A 95 -12.08 -10.66 -11.14
C PHE A 95 -11.85 -10.27 -12.61
N TRP A 96 -10.67 -10.58 -13.15
CA TRP A 96 -10.39 -10.35 -14.57
C TRP A 96 -11.15 -11.32 -15.47
N LEU A 97 -11.10 -12.62 -15.18
CA LEU A 97 -11.75 -13.67 -15.95
C LEU A 97 -13.27 -13.50 -16.03
N LEU A 98 -13.90 -13.13 -14.91
CA LEU A 98 -15.35 -12.89 -14.82
C LEU A 98 -15.77 -11.55 -15.43
N GLY A 99 -14.82 -10.72 -15.89
CA GLY A 99 -15.10 -9.41 -16.46
C GLY A 99 -15.75 -8.47 -15.45
N SER A 100 -15.14 -8.31 -14.27
CA SER A 100 -15.67 -7.50 -13.15
C SER A 100 -16.01 -6.05 -13.52
N TRP A 101 -15.48 -5.54 -14.62
CA TRP A 101 -15.80 -4.23 -15.18
C TRP A 101 -17.17 -4.15 -15.87
N ARG A 102 -17.89 -5.26 -16.04
CA ARG A 102 -19.20 -5.29 -16.71
C ARG A 102 -20.36 -4.92 -15.78
N ASN A 103 -20.23 -5.16 -14.48
CA ASN A 103 -21.30 -4.95 -13.50
C ASN A 103 -20.88 -3.92 -12.42
N PRO A 104 -21.72 -2.91 -12.10
CA PRO A 104 -21.48 -1.95 -11.02
C PRO A 104 -21.10 -2.57 -9.67
N TRP A 105 -21.74 -3.70 -9.30
CA TRP A 105 -21.49 -4.36 -8.02
C TRP A 105 -20.11 -5.00 -7.97
N THR A 106 -19.68 -5.64 -9.06
CA THR A 106 -18.35 -6.25 -9.15
C THR A 106 -17.24 -5.19 -9.22
N LEU A 107 -17.50 -3.99 -9.76
CA LEU A 107 -16.58 -2.86 -9.69
C LEU A 107 -16.37 -2.36 -8.26
N ARG A 108 -17.45 -2.19 -7.48
CA ARG A 108 -17.34 -1.83 -6.06
C ARG A 108 -16.59 -2.93 -5.28
N ALA A 109 -16.90 -4.19 -5.55
CA ALA A 109 -16.20 -5.32 -4.94
C ALA A 109 -14.71 -5.35 -5.30
N LEU A 110 -14.36 -5.13 -6.58
CA LEU A 110 -12.98 -5.01 -7.03
C LEU A 110 -12.28 -3.88 -6.27
N TYR A 111 -12.92 -2.70 -6.18
CA TYR A 111 -12.36 -1.57 -5.45
C TYR A 111 -12.10 -1.89 -3.98
N VAL A 112 -13.06 -2.50 -3.27
CA VAL A 112 -12.84 -2.93 -1.88
C VAL A 112 -11.71 -3.94 -1.79
N TRP A 113 -11.72 -4.94 -2.67
CA TRP A 113 -10.71 -5.98 -2.76
C TRP A 113 -9.28 -5.42 -2.93
N THR A 114 -9.09 -4.45 -3.82
CA THR A 114 -7.77 -3.82 -4.03
C THR A 114 -7.19 -3.20 -2.76
N GLY A 115 -8.03 -2.57 -1.94
CA GLY A 115 -7.63 -2.01 -0.65
C GLY A 115 -7.24 -3.10 0.33
N LEU A 116 -8.02 -4.18 0.38
CA LEU A 116 -7.71 -5.36 1.20
C LEU A 116 -6.40 -6.02 0.79
N VAL A 117 -6.12 -6.18 -0.50
CA VAL A 117 -4.84 -6.74 -0.98
C VAL A 117 -3.67 -5.89 -0.48
N GLY A 118 -3.75 -4.57 -0.61
CA GLY A 118 -2.70 -3.66 -0.13
C GLY A 118 -2.49 -3.74 1.39
N THR A 119 -3.58 -3.68 2.16
CA THR A 119 -3.53 -3.73 3.62
C THR A 119 -3.05 -5.09 4.13
N LEU A 120 -3.61 -6.19 3.65
CA LEU A 120 -3.28 -7.54 4.10
C LEU A 120 -1.86 -7.94 3.70
N ALA A 121 -1.48 -7.73 2.44
CA ALA A 121 -0.13 -8.09 1.97
C ALA A 121 0.93 -7.24 2.67
N GLY A 122 0.70 -5.93 2.83
CA GLY A 122 1.60 -5.04 3.54
C GLY A 122 1.75 -5.41 5.02
N LEU A 123 0.64 -5.60 5.73
CA LEU A 123 0.66 -5.99 7.15
C LEU A 123 1.36 -7.33 7.36
N GLN A 124 0.99 -8.35 6.59
CA GLN A 124 1.60 -9.68 6.70
C GLN A 124 3.10 -9.64 6.40
N PHE A 125 3.52 -8.85 5.41
CA PHE A 125 4.94 -8.67 5.08
C PHE A 125 5.73 -8.06 6.24
N TRP A 126 5.24 -6.96 6.83
CA TRP A 126 5.96 -6.29 7.93
C TRP A 126 6.00 -7.12 9.20
N LEU A 127 4.97 -7.95 9.44
CA LEU A 127 4.96 -8.90 10.55
C LEU A 127 6.04 -9.98 10.41
N VAL A 128 6.18 -10.56 9.21
CA VAL A 128 7.28 -11.51 8.90
C VAL A 128 8.63 -10.85 9.11
N LEU A 129 8.80 -9.61 8.62
CA LEU A 129 10.08 -8.90 8.72
C LEU A 129 10.45 -8.57 10.17
N GLY A 130 9.45 -8.29 11.02
CA GLY A 130 9.64 -8.02 12.44
C GLY A 130 10.02 -9.25 13.27
N GLU A 131 9.68 -10.45 12.83
CA GLU A 131 10.12 -11.71 13.45
C GLU A 131 11.53 -12.09 13.01
N MET A 132 11.87 -11.84 11.75
CA MET A 132 13.18 -12.19 11.19
C MET A 132 14.34 -11.32 11.68
N TYR A 133 14.07 -10.07 12.06
CA TYR A 133 15.13 -9.09 12.33
C TYR A 133 14.97 -8.42 13.69
N THR A 134 16.08 -8.39 14.44
CA THR A 134 16.17 -7.62 15.69
C THR A 134 16.06 -6.11 15.44
N ILE A 135 15.72 -5.34 16.48
CA ILE A 135 15.59 -3.87 16.40
C ILE A 135 16.85 -3.21 15.80
N THR A 136 18.04 -3.72 16.14
CA THR A 136 19.32 -3.21 15.65
C THR A 136 19.50 -3.47 14.16
N GLN A 137 19.17 -4.68 13.69
CA GLN A 137 19.20 -5.05 12.26
C GLN A 137 18.13 -4.29 11.46
N ALA A 138 16.92 -4.16 12.00
CA ALA A 138 15.79 -3.49 11.36
C ALA A 138 16.13 -2.05 10.96
N LYS A 139 16.83 -1.28 11.80
CA LYS A 139 17.24 0.11 11.49
C LYS A 139 18.06 0.23 10.20
N ARG A 140 18.86 -0.79 9.87
CA ARG A 140 19.68 -0.85 8.65
C ARG A 140 18.90 -1.47 7.50
N ILE A 141 18.29 -2.62 7.75
CA ILE A 141 17.64 -3.44 6.72
C ILE A 141 16.37 -2.78 6.19
N TYR A 142 15.55 -2.17 7.05
CA TYR A 142 14.28 -1.54 6.65
C TYR A 142 14.50 -0.35 5.72
N ARG A 143 15.67 0.30 5.80
CA ARG A 143 16.05 1.36 4.85
C ARG A 143 16.21 0.80 3.44
N ILE A 144 16.82 -0.37 3.29
CA ILE A 144 17.02 -1.02 1.99
C ILE A 144 15.70 -1.61 1.50
N VAL A 145 15.05 -2.40 2.35
CA VAL A 145 13.76 -3.05 2.03
C VAL A 145 12.70 -2.01 1.67
N GLY A 146 12.63 -0.90 2.42
CA GLY A 146 11.72 0.21 2.14
C GLY A 146 12.02 0.99 0.85
N LEU A 147 13.21 0.85 0.24
CA LEU A 147 13.41 1.33 -1.15
C LEU A 147 12.72 0.41 -2.16
N GLY A 148 12.59 -0.87 -1.83
CA GLY A 148 11.87 -1.86 -2.64
C GLY A 148 10.42 -1.49 -2.85
N SER A 149 9.74 -0.96 -1.81
CA SER A 149 8.34 -0.51 -1.96
C SER A 149 8.19 0.62 -2.98
N VAL A 150 9.03 1.66 -2.89
CA VAL A 150 8.94 2.83 -3.79
C VAL A 150 9.36 2.46 -5.21
N LEU A 151 10.43 1.67 -5.37
CA LEU A 151 10.83 1.16 -6.69
C LEU A 151 9.77 0.25 -7.30
N GLY A 152 9.13 -0.60 -6.48
CA GLY A 152 8.01 -1.44 -6.89
C GLY A 152 6.83 -0.60 -7.37
N ALA A 153 6.49 0.45 -6.63
CA ALA A 153 5.43 1.37 -7.00
C ALA A 153 5.71 2.08 -8.33
N VAL A 154 6.94 2.57 -8.54
CA VAL A 154 7.40 3.15 -9.82
C VAL A 154 7.33 2.12 -10.95
N ALA A 155 7.83 0.91 -10.73
CA ALA A 155 7.81 -0.15 -11.75
C ALA A 155 6.39 -0.55 -12.13
N GLY A 156 5.50 -0.73 -11.15
CA GLY A 156 4.09 -1.03 -11.39
C GLY A 156 3.37 0.09 -12.12
N ALA A 157 3.61 1.36 -11.77
CA ALA A 157 3.07 2.51 -12.49
C ALA A 157 3.62 2.62 -13.93
N GLY A 158 4.91 2.32 -14.13
CA GLY A 158 5.53 2.27 -15.45
C GLY A 158 4.92 1.17 -16.34
N VAL A 159 4.73 -0.03 -15.79
CA VAL A 159 4.00 -1.11 -16.47
C VAL A 159 2.56 -0.69 -16.74
N ALA A 160 1.90 -0.03 -15.78
CA ALA A 160 0.53 0.45 -15.98
C ALA A 160 0.43 1.43 -17.14
N ARG A 161 1.40 2.33 -17.27
CA ARG A 161 1.47 3.30 -18.37
C ARG A 161 1.71 2.61 -19.71
N LEU A 162 2.62 1.64 -19.75
CA LEU A 162 2.90 0.86 -20.96
C LEU A 162 1.68 0.07 -21.40
N VAL A 163 1.03 -0.66 -20.47
CA VAL A 163 -0.17 -1.44 -20.76
C VAL A 163 -1.31 -0.53 -21.21
N SER A 164 -1.55 0.60 -20.53
CA SER A 164 -2.63 1.52 -20.89
C SER A 164 -2.42 2.23 -22.23
N ALA A 165 -1.20 2.25 -22.77
CA ALA A 165 -0.91 2.82 -24.09
C ALA A 165 -1.33 1.90 -25.25
N TYR A 166 -1.38 0.58 -25.03
CA TYR A 166 -1.59 -0.40 -26.09
C TYR A 166 -2.78 -1.35 -25.84
N LEU A 167 -3.21 -1.49 -24.59
CA LEU A 167 -4.21 -2.45 -24.17
C LEU A 167 -5.31 -1.76 -23.34
N PRO A 168 -6.53 -2.33 -23.33
CA PRO A 168 -7.59 -1.86 -22.45
C PRO A 168 -7.18 -1.92 -20.97
N THR A 169 -7.70 -0.98 -20.17
CA THR A 169 -7.45 -0.86 -18.72
C THR A 169 -7.74 -2.16 -17.94
N SER A 170 -8.63 -3.02 -18.44
CA SER A 170 -8.89 -4.33 -17.83
C SER A 170 -7.64 -5.20 -17.71
N TYR A 171 -6.71 -5.12 -18.66
CA TYR A 171 -5.46 -5.89 -18.63
C TYR A 171 -4.52 -5.49 -17.48
N LEU A 172 -4.71 -4.32 -16.87
CA LEU A 172 -3.98 -3.94 -15.65
C LEU A 172 -4.32 -4.85 -14.46
N VAL A 173 -5.57 -5.34 -14.38
CA VAL A 173 -5.99 -6.30 -13.35
C VAL A 173 -5.25 -7.62 -13.54
N LEU A 174 -5.11 -8.08 -14.79
CA LEU A 174 -4.34 -9.27 -15.12
C LEU A 174 -2.85 -9.08 -14.82
N ALA A 175 -2.27 -7.94 -15.21
CA ALA A 175 -0.87 -7.62 -14.94
C ALA A 175 -0.58 -7.61 -13.43
N SER A 176 -1.50 -7.07 -12.62
CA SER A 176 -1.42 -7.14 -11.16
C SER A 176 -1.45 -8.58 -10.64
N ALA A 177 -2.39 -9.40 -11.13
CA ALA A 177 -2.49 -10.80 -10.74
C ALA A 177 -1.19 -11.58 -11.05
N VAL A 178 -0.60 -11.35 -12.23
CA VAL A 178 0.69 -11.95 -12.63
C VAL A 178 1.82 -11.46 -11.72
N ALA A 179 1.90 -10.16 -11.44
CA ALA A 179 2.91 -9.60 -10.55
C ALA A 179 2.83 -10.20 -9.13
N LEU A 180 1.63 -10.32 -8.57
CA LEU A 180 1.40 -10.93 -7.26
C LEU A 180 1.73 -12.43 -7.27
N ALA A 181 1.38 -13.16 -8.33
CA ALA A 181 1.70 -14.58 -8.46
C ALA A 181 3.21 -14.81 -8.54
N LEU A 182 3.93 -14.05 -9.36
CA LEU A 182 5.39 -14.11 -9.47
C LEU A 182 6.06 -13.78 -8.13
N THR A 183 5.52 -12.80 -7.40
CA THR A 183 6.02 -12.42 -6.07
C THR A 183 5.80 -13.54 -5.05
N GLY A 184 4.63 -14.16 -5.07
CA GLY A 184 4.26 -15.28 -4.20
C GLY A 184 5.06 -16.55 -4.47
N LEU A 185 5.37 -16.86 -5.74
CA LEU A 185 6.12 -18.05 -6.16
C LEU A 185 7.64 -17.87 -6.15
N GLY A 186 8.15 -16.63 -6.22
CA GLY A 186 9.59 -16.38 -6.28
C GLY A 186 10.11 -15.81 -4.96
N PRO A 187 10.19 -14.46 -4.82
CA PRO A 187 10.77 -13.80 -3.66
C PRO A 187 10.23 -14.26 -2.30
N ALA A 188 8.92 -14.46 -2.19
CA ALA A 188 8.30 -14.87 -0.93
C ALA A 188 8.69 -16.31 -0.51
N LEU A 189 8.90 -17.22 -1.48
CA LEU A 189 9.40 -18.57 -1.20
C LEU A 189 10.87 -18.58 -0.79
N ILE A 190 11.67 -17.67 -1.36
CA ILE A 190 13.09 -17.51 -0.96
C ILE A 190 13.15 -16.93 0.45
N LEU A 191 12.30 -15.95 0.78
CA LEU A 191 12.23 -15.35 2.11
C LEU A 191 11.90 -16.40 3.18
N ARG A 192 10.98 -17.33 2.86
CA ARG A 192 10.66 -18.50 3.71
C ARG A 192 11.86 -19.39 4.01
N ARG A 193 12.74 -19.64 3.04
CA ARG A 193 13.93 -20.49 3.24
C ARG A 193 14.92 -19.84 4.21
N THR A 194 14.97 -18.51 4.24
CA THR A 194 15.88 -17.76 5.10
C THR A 194 15.38 -17.64 6.54
N GLU A 195 14.05 -17.57 6.76
CA GLU A 195 13.45 -17.58 8.10
C GLU A 195 13.74 -18.88 8.85
N GLY A 196 13.67 -20.04 8.16
CA GLY A 196 13.94 -21.35 8.76
C GLY A 196 15.38 -21.57 9.25
N ALA A 197 16.30 -20.64 8.98
CA ALA A 197 17.70 -20.71 9.41
C ALA A 197 18.02 -19.83 10.64
N GLN A 198 17.10 -18.95 11.08
CA GLN A 198 17.34 -17.97 12.15
C GLN A 198 16.19 -17.95 13.19
N THR A 199 16.24 -18.94 14.09
CA THR A 199 15.80 -18.94 15.51
C THR A 199 14.33 -18.76 15.93
N ASP A 200 13.97 -19.61 16.91
CA ASP A 200 12.92 -19.50 17.95
C ASP A 200 12.84 -18.11 18.63
N ALA A 201 12.20 -17.13 17.99
CA ALA A 201 11.72 -15.96 18.70
C ALA A 201 10.39 -16.32 19.40
N ALA A 202 10.42 -16.40 20.73
CA ALA A 202 9.22 -16.56 21.55
C ALA A 202 8.18 -15.50 21.15
N THR A 203 7.08 -15.95 20.57
CA THR A 203 5.98 -15.10 20.15
C THR A 203 5.30 -14.55 21.40
N GLU A 204 5.51 -13.28 21.73
CA GLU A 204 4.61 -12.61 22.66
C GLU A 204 3.19 -12.64 22.06
N PRO A 205 2.18 -13.06 22.83
CA PRO A 205 0.81 -13.12 22.33
C PRO A 205 0.33 -11.70 22.01
N ILE A 206 0.19 -11.41 20.71
CA ILE A 206 -0.49 -10.20 20.24
C ILE A 206 -1.91 -10.23 20.83
N PRO A 207 -2.37 -9.15 21.50
CA PRO A 207 -3.72 -9.07 22.04
C PRO A 207 -4.74 -9.43 20.96
N SER A 208 -5.42 -10.55 21.15
CA SER A 208 -6.32 -11.13 20.14
C SER A 208 -7.72 -10.52 20.15
N ASP A 209 -7.93 -9.49 20.97
CA ASP A 209 -9.23 -8.88 21.18
C ASP A 209 -9.15 -7.34 21.11
N VAL A 210 -10.15 -6.76 20.46
CA VAL A 210 -10.24 -5.33 20.12
C VAL A 210 -10.42 -4.49 21.37
N THR A 211 -11.18 -5.03 22.31
CA THR A 211 -11.34 -4.46 23.65
C THR A 211 -10.00 -4.39 24.35
N GLN A 212 -9.19 -5.47 24.31
CA GLN A 212 -7.84 -5.47 24.89
C GLN A 212 -6.90 -4.50 24.18
N ALA A 213 -6.94 -4.42 22.84
CA ALA A 213 -6.16 -3.45 22.08
C ALA A 213 -6.57 -2.01 22.40
N ALA A 214 -7.87 -1.72 22.51
CA ALA A 214 -8.38 -0.40 22.86
C ALA A 214 -8.04 0.01 24.30
N HIS A 215 -8.10 -0.93 25.25
CA HIS A 215 -7.65 -0.71 26.62
C HIS A 215 -6.14 -0.44 26.67
N PHE A 216 -5.33 -1.29 26.04
CA PHE A 216 -3.88 -1.13 25.95
C PHE A 216 -3.46 0.22 25.32
N MET A 217 -4.17 0.67 24.29
CA MET A 217 -3.94 1.97 23.68
C MET A 217 -4.24 3.13 24.64
N ARG A 218 -5.34 3.04 25.40
CA ARG A 218 -5.71 4.07 26.41
C ARG A 218 -4.69 4.17 27.52
N ASP A 219 -4.12 3.05 27.96
CA ASP A 219 -3.12 3.00 29.03
C ASP A 219 -1.76 3.58 28.58
N HIS A 220 -1.53 3.68 27.27
CA HIS A 220 -0.30 4.21 26.68
C HIS A 220 -0.55 5.54 25.94
N PRO A 221 -0.39 6.71 26.59
CA PRO A 221 -0.72 8.01 26.01
C PRO A 221 0.08 8.34 24.74
N TYR A 222 1.29 7.78 24.60
CA TYR A 222 2.08 7.90 23.37
C TYR A 222 1.40 7.19 22.18
N LEU A 223 0.92 5.96 22.37
CA LEU A 223 0.24 5.19 21.33
C LEU A 223 -1.07 5.85 20.93
N THR A 224 -1.86 6.32 21.90
CA THR A 224 -3.11 7.05 21.60
C THR A 224 -2.85 8.30 20.74
N ARG A 225 -1.85 9.11 21.08
CA ARG A 225 -1.50 10.31 20.27
C ARG A 225 -1.03 9.93 18.87
N LEU A 226 -0.20 8.89 18.75
CA LEU A 226 0.29 8.41 17.47
C LEU A 226 -0.87 7.88 16.60
N SER A 227 -1.79 7.11 17.17
CA SER A 227 -2.97 6.61 16.47
C SER A 227 -3.91 7.74 16.05
N GLY A 228 -4.11 8.75 16.90
CA GLY A 228 -4.86 9.95 16.53
C GLY A 228 -4.21 10.70 15.35
N LEU A 229 -2.89 10.86 15.37
CA LEU A 229 -2.13 11.49 14.28
C LEU A 229 -2.30 10.72 12.96
N VAL A 230 -2.16 9.39 13.01
CA VAL A 230 -2.34 8.52 11.84
C VAL A 230 -3.77 8.61 11.33
N LEU A 231 -4.77 8.53 12.21
CA LEU A 231 -6.19 8.62 11.83
C LEU A 231 -6.49 9.94 11.12
N VAL A 232 -6.10 11.07 11.70
CA VAL A 232 -6.31 12.40 11.09
C VAL A 232 -5.58 12.51 9.75
N SER A 233 -4.34 12.01 9.67
CA SER A 233 -3.56 12.00 8.43
C SER A 233 -4.22 11.16 7.35
N THR A 234 -4.71 9.95 7.70
CA THR A 234 -5.42 9.07 6.77
C THR A 234 -6.70 9.72 6.27
N VAL A 235 -7.52 10.30 7.15
CA VAL A 235 -8.74 11.02 6.76
C VAL A 235 -8.41 12.16 5.79
N ALA A 236 -7.39 12.96 6.10
CA ALA A 236 -6.97 14.06 5.24
C ALA A 236 -6.50 13.57 3.85
N VAL A 237 -5.69 12.50 3.79
CA VAL A 237 -5.24 11.90 2.53
C VAL A 237 -6.42 11.33 1.74
N THR A 238 -7.36 10.63 2.39
CA THR A 238 -8.55 10.07 1.72
C THR A 238 -9.46 11.15 1.16
N LEU A 239 -9.64 12.27 1.87
CA LEU A 239 -10.39 13.42 1.37
C LEU A 239 -9.68 14.07 0.17
N ALA A 240 -8.36 14.23 0.24
CA ALA A 240 -7.58 14.76 -0.88
C ALA A 240 -7.68 13.84 -2.12
N ASP A 241 -7.60 12.52 -1.91
CA ASP A 241 -7.78 11.51 -2.97
C ASP A 241 -9.19 11.58 -3.59
N TYR A 242 -10.22 11.75 -2.78
CA TYR A 242 -11.60 11.96 -3.26
C TYR A 242 -11.74 13.21 -4.14
N VAL A 243 -11.21 14.35 -3.68
CA VAL A 243 -11.26 15.61 -4.44
C VAL A 243 -10.49 15.47 -5.75
N PHE A 244 -9.31 14.85 -5.71
CA PHE A 244 -8.52 14.57 -6.91
C PHE A 244 -9.31 13.70 -7.90
N LYS A 245 -9.79 12.53 -7.48
CA LYS A 245 -10.52 11.58 -8.34
C LYS A 245 -11.81 12.15 -8.90
N SER A 246 -12.57 12.89 -8.09
CA SER A 246 -13.80 13.55 -8.54
C SER A 246 -13.52 14.66 -9.57
N THR A 247 -12.42 15.39 -9.41
CA THR A 247 -11.98 16.40 -10.39
C THR A 247 -11.53 15.76 -11.70
N VAL A 248 -10.75 14.68 -11.63
CA VAL A 248 -10.32 13.93 -12.82
C VAL A 248 -11.51 13.36 -13.59
N ALA A 249 -12.47 12.75 -12.89
CA ALA A 249 -13.65 12.17 -13.53
C ALA A 249 -14.55 13.21 -14.23
N LYS A 250 -14.50 14.48 -13.83
CA LYS A 250 -15.23 15.58 -14.49
C LYS A 250 -14.52 16.11 -15.73
N ASN A 251 -13.18 16.08 -15.74
CA ASN A 251 -12.37 16.76 -16.75
C ASN A 251 -11.71 15.81 -17.77
N VAL A 252 -11.65 14.51 -17.47
CA VAL A 252 -11.00 13.50 -18.33
C VAL A 252 -12.06 12.56 -18.89
N PRO A 253 -12.10 12.34 -20.23
CA PRO A 253 -13.01 11.38 -20.84
C PRO A 253 -12.82 9.96 -20.28
N ALA A 254 -13.91 9.21 -20.16
CA ALA A 254 -13.90 7.87 -19.57
C ALA A 254 -12.94 6.89 -20.28
N ALA A 255 -12.74 7.06 -21.59
CA ALA A 255 -11.81 6.25 -22.38
C ALA A 255 -10.33 6.49 -22.03
N ASP A 256 -9.99 7.71 -21.60
CA ASP A 256 -8.61 8.14 -21.35
C ASP A 256 -8.20 8.02 -19.87
N LEU A 257 -9.15 7.73 -18.98
CA LEU A 257 -8.91 7.62 -17.53
C LEU A 257 -7.78 6.63 -17.20
N GLY A 258 -7.71 5.49 -17.90
CA GLY A 258 -6.64 4.51 -17.70
C GLY A 258 -5.26 5.08 -17.96
N ALA A 259 -5.08 5.72 -19.12
CA ALA A 259 -3.80 6.33 -19.51
C ALA A 259 -3.45 7.54 -18.62
N PHE A 260 -4.46 8.33 -18.22
CA PHE A 260 -4.28 9.45 -17.31
C PHE A 260 -3.79 8.99 -15.93
N PHE A 261 -4.51 8.08 -15.26
CA PHE A 261 -4.11 7.59 -13.93
C PHE A 261 -2.74 6.90 -13.97
N ALA A 262 -2.48 6.10 -15.00
CA ALA A 262 -1.19 5.44 -15.15
C ALA A 262 -0.03 6.44 -15.29
N SER A 263 -0.22 7.50 -16.08
CA SER A 263 0.80 8.54 -16.26
C SER A 263 0.95 9.41 -15.00
N PHE A 264 -0.16 9.78 -14.36
CA PHE A 264 -0.16 10.57 -13.13
C PHE A 264 0.54 9.82 -11.99
N TYR A 265 0.18 8.55 -11.76
CA TYR A 265 0.83 7.74 -10.74
C TYR A 265 2.29 7.44 -11.06
N MET A 266 2.69 7.35 -12.33
CA MET A 266 4.11 7.24 -12.68
C MET A 266 4.88 8.49 -12.24
N VAL A 267 4.39 9.68 -12.57
CA VAL A 267 5.03 10.95 -12.16
C VAL A 267 5.06 11.06 -10.64
N LEU A 268 3.94 10.78 -9.97
CA LEU A 268 3.83 10.81 -8.51
C LEU A 268 4.85 9.87 -7.85
N ASN A 269 4.97 8.63 -8.33
CA ASN A 269 5.90 7.65 -7.77
C ASN A 269 7.36 7.99 -8.06
N VAL A 270 7.69 8.58 -9.22
CA VAL A 270 9.05 9.06 -9.52
C VAL A 270 9.41 10.25 -8.63
N LEU A 271 8.49 11.17 -8.39
CA LEU A 271 8.69 12.27 -7.42
C LEU A 271 8.86 11.72 -6.01
N ALA A 272 8.03 10.75 -5.60
CA ALA A 272 8.16 10.09 -4.31
C ALA A 272 9.51 9.37 -4.16
N LEU A 273 9.99 8.69 -5.21
CA LEU A 273 11.32 8.07 -5.22
C LEU A 273 12.42 9.13 -5.07
N THR A 274 12.32 10.23 -5.82
CA THR A 274 13.30 11.32 -5.76
C THR A 274 13.33 11.94 -4.35
N ALA A 275 12.16 12.17 -3.76
CA ALA A 275 12.04 12.64 -2.39
C ALA A 275 12.57 11.62 -1.38
N GLN A 276 12.29 10.34 -1.55
CA GLN A 276 12.79 9.26 -0.70
C GLN A 276 14.33 9.19 -0.71
N LEU A 277 14.95 9.37 -1.88
CA LEU A 277 16.40 9.31 -2.03
C LEU A 277 17.12 10.58 -1.55
N ALA A 278 16.57 11.76 -1.84
CA ALA A 278 17.20 13.04 -1.54
C ALA A 278 16.79 13.60 -0.17
N LEU A 279 15.49 13.62 0.13
CA LEU A 279 14.93 14.32 1.29
C LEU A 279 14.91 13.44 2.54
N MET A 280 14.54 12.16 2.45
CA MET A 280 14.35 11.33 3.66
C MET A 280 15.59 11.27 4.55
N GLY A 281 16.77 11.08 3.95
CA GLY A 281 18.03 11.04 4.69
C GLY A 281 18.42 12.39 5.30
N TRP A 282 18.04 13.51 4.68
CA TRP A 282 18.25 14.85 5.23
C TRP A 282 17.23 15.17 6.33
N LEU A 283 15.95 14.90 6.08
CA LEU A 283 14.82 15.15 6.96
C LEU A 283 15.01 14.46 8.32
N LEU A 284 15.36 13.18 8.31
CA LEU A 284 15.59 12.41 9.54
C LEU A 284 16.81 12.90 10.32
N ARG A 285 17.84 13.42 9.65
CA ARG A 285 19.04 13.96 10.30
C ARG A 285 18.79 15.33 10.94
N VAL A 286 18.02 16.20 10.28
CA VAL A 286 17.81 17.60 10.71
C VAL A 286 16.61 17.75 11.64
N LEU A 287 15.48 17.13 11.32
CA LEU A 287 14.24 17.28 12.09
C LEU A 287 14.12 16.26 13.23
N GLY A 288 14.85 15.15 13.16
CA GLY A 288 14.65 14.01 14.05
C GLY A 288 13.30 13.33 13.82
N LEU A 289 13.10 12.16 14.44
CA LEU A 289 11.91 11.34 14.19
C LEU A 289 10.62 12.04 14.61
N HIS A 290 10.61 12.73 15.76
CA HIS A 290 9.40 13.34 16.31
C HIS A 290 8.85 14.46 15.42
N ARG A 291 9.70 15.35 14.89
CA ARG A 291 9.25 16.44 14.02
C ARG A 291 8.96 15.96 12.59
N ALA A 292 9.64 14.92 12.11
CA ALA A 292 9.35 14.30 10.82
C ALA A 292 7.90 13.77 10.73
N LEU A 293 7.35 13.27 11.84
CA LEU A 293 5.95 12.80 11.91
C LEU A 293 4.94 13.92 11.64
N TRP A 294 5.28 15.19 11.93
CA TRP A 294 4.40 16.34 11.68
C TRP A 294 4.46 16.85 10.23
N VAL A 295 5.43 16.40 9.43
CA VAL A 295 5.63 16.92 8.06
C VAL A 295 4.44 16.59 7.15
N LEU A 296 3.93 15.37 7.21
CA LEU A 296 2.81 14.93 6.37
C LEU A 296 1.50 15.69 6.69
N PRO A 297 1.02 15.78 7.94
CA PRO A 297 -0.18 16.55 8.25
C PRO A 297 -0.01 18.05 7.98
N THR A 298 1.18 18.63 8.21
CA THR A 298 1.41 20.05 7.89
C THR A 298 1.42 20.33 6.40
N LEU A 299 2.02 19.45 5.58
CA LEU A 299 1.94 19.54 4.11
C LEU A 299 0.51 19.44 3.61
N LEU A 300 -0.30 18.54 4.18
CA LEU A 300 -1.71 18.42 3.82
C LEU A 300 -2.51 19.65 4.22
N LEU A 301 -2.27 20.20 5.41
CA LEU A 301 -2.89 21.45 5.87
C LEU A 301 -2.50 22.64 4.98
N LEU A 302 -1.22 22.76 4.62
CA LEU A 302 -0.75 23.82 3.73
C LEU A 302 -1.27 23.65 2.31
N GLY A 303 -1.32 22.42 1.78
CA GLY A 303 -1.87 22.12 0.47
C GLY A 303 -3.37 22.40 0.39
N SER A 304 -4.13 21.97 1.40
CA SER A 304 -5.57 22.26 1.50
C SER A 304 -5.85 23.75 1.69
N ALA A 305 -5.08 24.44 2.53
CA ALA A 305 -5.13 25.90 2.64
C ALA A 305 -4.80 26.58 1.30
N GLY A 306 -3.78 26.11 0.59
CA GLY A 306 -3.41 26.63 -0.73
C GLY A 306 -4.53 26.49 -1.76
N VAL A 307 -5.25 25.36 -1.77
CA VAL A 307 -6.43 25.16 -2.62
C VAL A 307 -7.61 26.04 -2.18
N ALA A 308 -7.82 26.16 -0.86
CA ALA A 308 -8.88 26.99 -0.28
C ALA A 308 -8.68 28.48 -0.62
N PHE A 309 -7.47 29.01 -0.45
CA PHE A 309 -7.13 30.42 -0.68
C PHE A 309 -6.79 30.72 -2.15
N GLY A 310 -6.33 29.74 -2.92
CA GLY A 310 -5.99 29.86 -4.35
C GLY A 310 -7.19 29.83 -5.30
N GLY A 311 -8.43 29.89 -4.79
CA GLY A 311 -9.65 29.96 -5.60
C GLY A 311 -10.40 28.63 -5.78
N GLY A 312 -9.92 27.52 -5.22
CA GLY A 312 -10.62 26.23 -5.27
C GLY A 312 -11.94 26.22 -4.50
N LEU A 313 -12.03 26.97 -3.38
CA LEU A 313 -13.30 27.18 -2.66
C LEU A 313 -14.27 28.08 -3.42
N VAL A 314 -13.77 29.10 -4.14
CA VAL A 314 -14.61 30.01 -4.92
C VAL A 314 -15.19 29.29 -6.15
N ALA A 315 -14.40 28.43 -6.81
CA ALA A 315 -14.85 27.57 -7.89
C ALA A 315 -15.79 26.44 -7.42
N ALA A 316 -15.63 25.94 -6.19
CA ALA A 316 -16.49 24.91 -5.61
C ALA A 316 -17.81 25.45 -5.03
N LEU A 317 -17.87 26.74 -4.66
CA LEU A 317 -19.09 27.42 -4.22
C LEU A 317 -19.87 28.07 -5.38
N ALA A 318 -19.22 28.27 -6.53
CA ALA A 318 -19.83 28.82 -7.75
C ALA A 318 -20.39 27.74 -8.70
N LEU A 319 -20.42 26.47 -8.29
CA LEU A 319 -20.85 25.30 -9.05
C LEU A 319 -21.92 24.54 -8.26
#